data_AF-A0A1R3VBV4-F1
#
_entry.id   AF-A0A1R3VBV4-F1
#
_cell.length_a   1.000
_cell.length_b   1.000
_cell.length_c   1.000
_cell.angle_alpha   90.00
_cell.angle_beta   90.00
_cell.angle_gamma   90.00
#
_symmetry.space_group_name_H-M   'P 1'
#
loop_
_entity.id
_entity.type
_entity.pdbx_description
1 polymer ?
#
loop_
_entity_poly.entity_id
_entity_poly.type
_entity_poly.pdbx_seq_one_letter_code
_entity_poly.pdbx_strand_id
1 'polypeptide(L)' 'MAKRDAAGHKTLADAVRDLIGTEDNRRHVHKLLGLEVEPELPPTLASLLEAIGKARSGRTP' A
#
# COMPACT_ATOMS: atom_id res chain seq x y z
N MET A 1 22.98 1.98 12.46
CA MET A 1 22.66 2.02 13.90
C MET A 1 21.71 3.19 14.14
N ALA A 2 20.42 2.92 14.39
CA ALA A 2 19.49 3.96 14.83
C ALA A 2 19.60 4.07 16.35
N LYS A 3 20.04 5.22 16.83
CA LYS A 3 20.18 5.52 18.26
C LYS A 3 18.78 5.54 18.87
N ARG A 4 18.48 4.56 19.71
CA ARG A 4 17.33 4.59 20.60
C ARG A 4 17.58 5.72 21.60
N ASP A 5 16.74 6.74 21.55
CA ASP A 5 16.77 7.80 22.55
C ASP A 5 16.33 7.22 23.91
N ALA A 6 16.97 7.66 24.97
CA ALA A 6 17.12 6.96 26.25
C ALA A 6 15.85 6.92 27.13
N ALA A 7 14.67 7.10 26.55
CA ALA A 7 13.40 7.20 27.28
C ALA A 7 12.35 6.18 26.83
N GLY A 8 12.63 5.15 26.02
CA GLY A 8 11.61 4.15 25.65
C GLY A 8 10.37 4.74 24.91
N HIS A 9 10.43 6.00 24.50
CA HIS A 9 9.37 6.68 23.77
C HIS A 9 9.62 6.42 22.29
N LYS A 10 8.66 5.75 21.66
CA LYS A 10 8.67 5.51 20.22
C LYS A 10 8.75 6.87 19.52
N THR A 11 9.78 7.06 18.70
CA THR A 11 9.94 8.33 18.00
C THR A 11 8.79 8.50 17.01
N LEU A 12 8.46 9.75 16.64
CA LEU A 12 7.48 10.00 15.58
C LEU A 12 7.86 9.25 14.29
N ALA A 13 9.16 9.15 13.98
CA ALA A 13 9.65 8.40 12.84
C ALA A 13 9.37 6.89 12.95
N ASP A 14 9.48 6.30 14.14
CA ASP A 14 9.13 4.89 14.37
C ASP A 14 7.61 4.68 14.31
N ALA A 15 6.82 5.63 14.79
CA ALA A 15 5.36 5.59 14.68
C ALA A 15 4.90 5.66 13.21
N VAL A 16 5.52 6.55 12.41
CA VAL A 16 5.27 6.65 10.97
C VAL A 16 5.69 5.37 10.26
N ARG A 17 6.85 4.78 10.60
CA ARG A 17 7.29 3.50 10.03
C ARG A 17 6.32 2.37 10.30
N ASP A 18 5.80 2.26 11.51
CA ASP A 18 4.83 1.23 11.84
C ASP A 18 3.47 1.47 11.17
N LEU A 19 3.09 2.75 11.01
CA LEU A 19 1.90 3.12 10.25
C LEU A 19 2.05 2.70 8.78
N ILE A 20 3.13 3.02 8.09
CA ILE A 20 3.31 2.65 6.66
C ILE A 20 3.96 1.28 6.44
N GLY A 21 4.20 0.53 7.51
CA GLY A 21 4.98 -0.71 7.49
C GLY A 21 4.24 -1.88 6.83
N THR A 22 2.91 -1.81 6.77
CA THR A 22 2.08 -2.78 6.08
C THR A 22 1.50 -2.18 4.80
N GLU A 23 1.31 -3.02 3.80
CA GLU A 23 0.71 -2.61 2.53
C GLU A 23 -0.73 -2.11 2.71
N ASP A 24 -1.48 -2.74 3.60
CA ASP A 24 -2.85 -2.35 3.94
C ASP A 24 -2.91 -0.93 4.50
N ASN A 25 -2.09 -0.62 5.51
CA ASN A 25 -2.06 0.71 6.09
C ASN A 25 -1.55 1.75 5.09
N ARG A 26 -0.56 1.41 4.26
CA ARG A 26 -0.07 2.31 3.20
C ARG A 26 -1.19 2.67 2.23
N ARG A 27 -1.95 1.68 1.76
CA ARG A 27 -3.13 1.89 0.91
C ARG A 27 -4.21 2.71 1.63
N HIS A 28 -4.46 2.43 2.90
CA HIS A 28 -5.42 3.18 3.71
C HIS A 28 -5.05 4.66 3.81
N VAL A 29 -3.79 4.97 4.13
CA VAL A 29 -3.27 6.34 4.18
C VAL A 29 -3.35 7.02 2.82
N HIS A 30 -3.00 6.31 1.73
CA HIS A 30 -3.13 6.87 0.38
C HIS A 30 -4.59 7.21 0.05
N LYS A 31 -5.55 6.34 0.37
CA LYS A 31 -7.00 6.63 0.20
C LYS A 31 -7.44 7.84 1.01
N LEU A 32 -7.03 7.94 2.28
CA LEU A 32 -7.36 9.07 3.15
C LEU A 32 -6.83 10.40 2.61
N LEU A 33 -5.65 10.37 2.00
CA LEU A 33 -4.99 11.56 1.45
C LEU A 33 -5.38 11.84 -0.02
N GLY A 34 -6.27 11.04 -0.61
CA GLY A 34 -6.66 11.17 -2.02
C GLY A 34 -5.51 10.95 -3.00
N LEU A 35 -4.46 10.23 -2.58
CA LEU A 35 -3.33 9.86 -3.43
C LEU A 35 -3.76 8.73 -4.37
N GLU A 36 -3.17 8.68 -5.57
CA GLU A 36 -3.37 7.54 -6.47
C GLU A 36 -2.94 6.25 -5.76
N VAL A 37 -3.89 5.33 -5.66
CA VAL A 37 -3.67 3.99 -5.13
C VAL A 37 -3.61 3.05 -6.32
N GLU A 38 -2.48 2.39 -6.48
CA GLU A 38 -2.33 1.34 -7.49
C GLU A 38 -3.39 0.25 -7.24
N PRO A 39 -4.12 -0.24 -8.26
CA PRO A 39 -5.16 -1.23 -8.05
C PRO A 39 -4.59 -2.51 -7.42
N GLU A 40 -5.41 -3.21 -6.63
CA GLU A 40 -5.01 -4.51 -6.09
C GLU A 40 -4.85 -5.52 -7.23
N LEU A 41 -3.75 -6.26 -7.20
CA LEU A 41 -3.53 -7.35 -8.15
C LEU A 41 -4.53 -8.47 -7.84
N PRO A 42 -5.16 -9.07 -8.87
CA PRO A 42 -6.02 -10.23 -8.66
C PRO A 42 -5.25 -11.37 -7.97
N PRO A 43 -5.92 -12.14 -7.10
CA PRO A 43 -5.26 -13.11 -6.23
C PRO A 43 -4.68 -14.32 -6.98
N THR A 44 -5.03 -14.50 -8.26
CA THR A 44 -4.54 -15.61 -9.09
C THR A 44 -3.98 -15.11 -10.40
N LEU A 45 -3.02 -15.86 -10.95
CA LEU A 45 -2.45 -15.60 -12.27
C LEU A 45 -3.53 -15.58 -13.36
N ALA A 46 -4.51 -16.48 -13.30
CA ALA A 46 -5.61 -16.52 -14.27
C ALA A 46 -6.43 -15.22 -14.25
N SER A 47 -6.81 -14.75 -13.06
CA SER A 47 -7.55 -13.49 -12.90
C SER A 47 -6.71 -12.27 -13.30
N LEU A 48 -5.39 -12.30 -13.08
CA LEU A 48 -4.47 -11.26 -13.53
C LEU A 48 -4.42 -11.18 -15.06
N LEU A 49 -4.28 -12.33 -15.74
CA LEU A 49 -4.27 -12.40 -17.20
C LEU A 49 -5.61 -11.93 -17.80
N GLU A 50 -6.73 -12.27 -17.18
CA GLU A 50 -8.05 -11.80 -17.58
C GLU A 50 -8.18 -10.27 -17.44
N ALA A 51 -7.73 -9.72 -16.30
CA ALA A 51 -7.74 -8.27 -16.05
C ALA A 51 -6.88 -7.51 -17.07
N ILE A 52 -5.69 -8.03 -17.41
CA ILE A 52 -4.83 -7.47 -18.46
C ILE A 52 -5.53 -7.51 -19.82
N GLY A 53 -6.20 -8.61 -20.15
CA GLY A 53 -6.98 -8.75 -21.39
C GLY A 53 -8.13 -7.73 -21.49
N LYS A 54 -8.85 -7.50 -20.38
CA LYS A 54 -9.93 -6.50 -20.27
C LYS A 54 -9.41 -5.07 -20.40
N ALA A 55 -8.32 -4.74 -19.70
CA ALA A 55 -7.67 -3.43 -19.76
C ALA A 55 -7.19 -3.10 -21.19
N ARG A 56 -6.59 -4.06 -21.88
CA ARG A 56 -6.17 -3.91 -23.29
C ARG A 56 -7.35 -3.67 -24.24
N SER A 57 -8.52 -4.25 -23.94
CA SER A 57 -9.69 -4.21 -24.82
C SER A 57 -10.57 -2.96 -24.60
N GLY A 58 -10.19 -2.04 -23.73
CA GLY A 58 -10.99 -0.85 -23.39
C GLY A 58 -12.33 -1.18 -22.71
N ARG A 59 -12.55 -2.43 -22.30
CA ARG A 59 -13.69 -2.83 -21.48
C ARG A 59 -13.34 -2.64 -20.02
N THR A 60 -13.39 -1.39 -19.57
CA THR A 60 -13.59 -1.11 -18.15
C THR A 60 -15.04 -1.46 -17.80
N PRO A 61 -15.31 -2.21 -16.72
CA PRO A 61 -16.65 -2.34 -16.16
C PRO A 61 -17.18 -0.99 -15.67
#